data_AF-A0A418VGW0-F1
#
_entry.id   AF-A0A418VGW0-F1
#
_cell.length_a   1.000
_cell.length_b   1.000
_cell.length_c   1.000
_cell.angle_alpha   90.00
_cell.angle_beta   90.00
_cell.angle_gamma   90.00
#
_symmetry.space_group_name_H-M   'P 1'
#
loop_
_entity.id
_entity.type
_entity.pdbx_description
1 polymer ?
#
loop_
_entity_poly.entity_id
_entity_poly.type
_entity_poly.pdbx_seq_one_letter_code
_entity_poly.pdbx_strand_id
1 'polypeptide(L)'
;MARELVTAQVKPERACFLVGLPKSTWYYQTKPRQDDELRQRFRELALLHPRRGYRFIHALLLQEGHHLNRKKVRRLWREEGLTVKAKVRKKIRTGTSIPLQAEFPGHV
;
A
#
# COMPACT_ATOMS: atom_id res chain seq x y z
N MET A 1 -31.25 -15.64 -6.02
CA MET A 1 -31.14 -17.10 -5.79
C MET A 1 -31.46 -17.47 -4.33
N ALA A 2 -30.49 -17.75 -3.43
CA ALA A 2 -30.83 -18.21 -2.06
C ALA A 2 -31.55 -17.15 -1.21
N ARG A 3 -31.21 -15.86 -1.40
CA ARG A 3 -31.88 -14.74 -0.71
C ARG A 3 -33.35 -14.61 -1.08
N GLU A 4 -33.69 -14.81 -2.36
CA GLU A 4 -35.07 -14.74 -2.87
C GLU A 4 -35.97 -15.82 -2.28
N LEU A 5 -35.45 -17.04 -2.09
CA LEU A 5 -36.18 -18.12 -1.43
C LEU A 5 -36.44 -17.83 0.05
N VAL A 6 -35.50 -17.18 0.73
CA VAL A 6 -35.67 -16.78 2.13
C VAL A 6 -36.71 -15.66 2.25
N THR A 7 -36.75 -14.70 1.33
CA THR A 7 -37.84 -13.70 1.27
C THR A 7 -39.19 -14.34 0.95
N ALA A 8 -39.23 -15.43 0.18
CA ALA A 8 -40.42 -16.25 -0.04
C ALA A 8 -40.77 -17.20 1.13
N GLN A 9 -40.27 -16.91 2.35
CA GLN A 9 -40.48 -17.67 3.59
C GLN A 9 -39.93 -19.11 3.63
N VAL A 10 -39.01 -19.48 2.74
CA VAL A 10 -38.29 -20.75 2.86
C VAL A 10 -37.21 -20.61 3.94
N LYS A 11 -37.08 -21.61 4.83
CA LYS A 11 -36.02 -21.63 5.85
C LYS A 11 -34.64 -21.46 5.18
N PRO A 12 -33.73 -20.60 5.69
CA PRO A 12 -32.42 -20.35 5.08
C PRO A 12 -31.61 -21.60 4.78
N GLU A 13 -31.69 -22.59 5.65
CA GLU A 13 -31.00 -23.87 5.46
C GLU A 13 -31.47 -24.62 4.21
N ARG A 14 -32.78 -24.63 3.98
CA ARG A 14 -33.40 -25.30 2.84
C ARG A 14 -33.18 -24.50 1.56
N ALA A 15 -33.24 -23.18 1.64
CA ALA A 15 -32.88 -22.30 0.52
C ALA A 15 -31.42 -22.49 0.09
N CYS A 16 -30.48 -22.59 1.05
CA CYS A 16 -29.07 -22.85 0.75
C CYS A 16 -28.86 -24.24 0.11
N PHE A 17 -29.53 -25.27 0.63
CA PHE A 17 -29.48 -26.63 0.08
C PHE A 17 -29.97 -26.68 -1.37
N LEU A 18 -31.13 -26.07 -1.66
CA LEU A 18 -31.72 -26.06 -3.00
C LEU A 18 -30.85 -25.36 -4.05
N VAL A 19 -30.08 -24.35 -3.63
CA VAL A 19 -29.20 -23.56 -4.50
C VAL A 19 -27.76 -24.12 -4.53
N GLY A 20 -27.45 -25.12 -3.71
CA GLY A 20 -26.09 -25.66 -3.59
C GLY A 20 -25.10 -24.72 -2.89
N LEU A 21 -25.59 -23.76 -2.10
CA LEU A 21 -24.76 -22.81 -1.35
C LEU A 21 -24.36 -23.40 0.02
N PRO A 22 -23.07 -23.39 0.40
CA PRO A 22 -22.67 -23.76 1.76
C PRO A 22 -23.30 -22.84 2.81
N LYS A 23 -23.78 -23.41 3.93
CA LYS A 23 -24.37 -22.64 5.04
C LYS A 23 -23.42 -21.55 5.57
N SER A 24 -22.12 -21.84 5.64
CA SER A 24 -21.09 -20.88 6.09
C SER A 24 -21.07 -19.60 5.26
N THR A 25 -21.25 -19.70 3.94
CA THR A 25 -21.31 -18.56 3.04
C THR A 25 -22.54 -17.69 3.28
N TRP A 26 -23.67 -18.30 3.64
CA TRP A 26 -24.91 -17.58 3.94
C TRP A 26 -24.79 -16.74 5.21
N TYR A 27 -24.21 -17.31 6.28
CA TYR A 27 -24.03 -16.62 7.55
C TYR A 27 -22.82 -15.69 7.57
N TYR A 28 -21.92 -15.79 6.60
CA TYR A 28 -20.75 -14.93 6.52
C TYR A 28 -21.15 -13.47 6.31
N GLN A 29 -20.82 -12.63 7.28
CA GLN A 29 -20.92 -11.17 7.14
C GLN A 29 -19.54 -10.58 6.90
N THR A 30 -19.38 -9.90 5.77
CA THR A 30 -18.15 -9.16 5.48
C THR A 30 -18.05 -8.01 6.47
N LYS A 31 -17.04 -8.05 7.34
CA LYS A 31 -16.77 -6.92 8.25
C LYS A 31 -16.15 -5.77 7.46
N PRO A 32 -16.73 -4.55 7.50
CA PRO A 32 -16.10 -3.39 6.88
C PRO A 32 -14.75 -3.14 7.55
N ARG A 33 -13.73 -2.86 6.73
CA ARG A 33 -12.40 -2.54 7.24
C ARG A 33 -12.38 -1.06 7.62
N GLN A 34 -12.51 -0.75 8.91
CA GLN A 34 -12.28 0.58 9.44
C GLN A 34 -10.76 0.81 9.49
N ASP A 35 -10.20 1.25 8.36
CA ASP A 35 -8.78 1.56 8.21
C ASP A 35 -8.55 3.09 8.08
N ASP A 36 -9.60 3.91 8.18
CA ASP A 36 -9.59 5.34 7.83
C ASP A 36 -8.70 6.18 8.76
N GLU A 37 -8.82 6.02 10.08
CA GLU A 37 -7.94 6.69 11.06
C GLU A 37 -6.47 6.33 10.82
N LEU A 38 -6.22 5.06 10.49
CA LEU A 38 -4.89 4.55 10.20
C LEU A 38 -4.30 5.18 8.94
N ARG A 39 -5.13 5.37 7.90
CA ARG A 39 -4.75 6.02 6.65
C ARG A 39 -4.42 7.49 6.88
N GLN A 40 -5.21 8.20 7.68
CA GLN A 40 -4.93 9.58 8.07
C GLN A 40 -3.58 9.68 8.78
N ARG A 41 -3.34 8.82 9.78
CA ARG A 41 -2.07 8.78 10.49
C ARG A 41 -0.89 8.47 9.57
N PHE A 42 -1.06 7.59 8.58
CA PHE A 42 -0.02 7.28 7.60
C PHE A 42 0.34 8.49 6.74
N ARG A 43 -0.66 9.30 6.33
CA ARG A 43 -0.43 10.51 5.55
C ARG A 43 0.36 11.55 6.37
N GLU A 44 -0.01 11.76 7.62
CA GLU A 44 0.72 12.64 8.55
C GLU A 44 2.19 12.21 8.68
N LEU A 45 2.42 10.94 8.96
CA LEU A 45 3.77 10.40 9.13
C LEU A 45 4.58 10.42 7.82
N ALA A 46 3.93 10.24 6.66
CA ALA A 46 4.58 10.35 5.36
C ALA A 46 5.02 11.78 5.05
N LEU A 47 4.24 12.79 5.47
CA LEU A 47 4.61 14.20 5.35
C LEU A 47 5.80 14.55 6.25
N LEU A 48 5.82 14.03 7.48
CA LEU A 48 6.95 14.21 8.41
C LEU A 48 8.22 13.48 7.96
N HIS A 49 8.07 12.35 7.26
CA HIS A 49 9.19 11.49 6.86
C HIS A 49 9.17 11.11 5.37
N PRO A 50 9.33 12.07 4.44
CA PRO A 50 9.11 11.86 3.00
C PRO A 50 10.11 10.88 2.34
N ARG A 51 11.27 10.65 2.96
CA ARG A 51 12.28 9.70 2.48
C ARG A 51 12.14 8.30 3.07
N ARG A 52 11.24 8.11 4.03
CA ARG A 52 11.06 6.86 4.77
C ARG A 52 9.91 6.07 4.15
N GLY A 53 10.08 4.75 4.09
CA GLY A 53 9.04 3.83 3.62
C GLY A 53 8.30 3.15 4.77
N TYR A 54 7.35 2.29 4.40
CA TYR A 54 6.46 1.58 5.32
C TYR A 54 7.16 0.81 6.47
N ARG A 55 8.43 0.39 6.30
CA ARG A 55 9.20 -0.31 7.34
C ARG A 55 9.50 0.58 8.55
N PHE A 56 9.86 1.83 8.28
CA PHE A 56 10.19 2.80 9.32
C PHE A 56 8.92 3.25 10.03
N ILE A 57 7.87 3.56 9.26
CA ILE A 57 6.56 3.90 9.81
C ILE A 57 5.98 2.78 10.67
N HIS A 58 6.11 1.52 10.25
CA HIS A 58 5.68 0.37 11.06
C HIS A 58 6.39 0.33 12.42
N ALA A 59 7.70 0.61 12.48
CA ALA A 59 8.44 0.67 13.73
C ALA A 59 8.00 1.84 14.61
N LEU A 60 7.74 3.00 14.01
CA LEU A 60 7.25 4.18 14.73
C LEU A 60 5.87 3.92 15.34
N LEU A 61 4.95 3.32 14.57
CA LEU A 61 3.63 2.94 15.06
C LEU A 61 3.70 1.92 16.20
N LEU A 62 4.65 0.98 16.17
CA LEU A 62 4.88 0.06 17.28
C LEU A 62 5.34 0.79 18.54
N GLN A 63 6.19 1.82 18.41
CA GLN A 63 6.61 2.66 19.55
C GLN A 63 5.46 3.52 20.09
N GLU A 64 4.54 3.96 19.24
CA GLU A 64 3.30 4.64 19.63
C GLU A 64 2.26 3.68 20.28
N GLY A 65 2.57 2.39 20.40
CA GLY A 65 1.71 1.38 21.03
C GLY A 65 0.74 0.68 20.07
N HIS A 66 0.79 0.94 18.77
CA HIS A 66 -0.07 0.26 17.79
C HIS A 66 0.43 -1.15 17.47
N HIS A 67 -0.41 -2.16 17.72
CA HIS A 67 -0.11 -3.56 17.40
C HIS A 67 -0.57 -3.97 16.00
N LEU A 68 0.04 -3.36 14.98
CA LEU A 68 -0.31 -3.59 13.57
C LEU A 68 0.61 -4.62 12.93
N ASN A 69 0.02 -5.56 12.18
CA ASN A 69 0.80 -6.46 11.35
C ASN A 69 1.47 -5.68 10.20
N ARG A 70 2.76 -5.92 9.99
CA ARG A 70 3.55 -5.32 8.90
C ARG A 70 2.94 -5.56 7.52
N LYS A 71 2.22 -6.67 7.30
CA LYS A 71 1.46 -6.94 6.05
C LYS A 71 0.34 -5.92 5.83
N LYS A 72 -0.39 -5.55 6.91
CA LYS A 72 -1.47 -4.55 6.87
C LYS A 72 -0.91 -3.17 6.52
N VAL A 73 0.18 -2.77 7.19
CA VAL A 73 0.88 -1.50 6.90
C VAL A 73 1.32 -1.45 5.45
N ARG A 74 1.99 -2.50 4.94
CA ARG A 74 2.45 -2.55 3.54
C ARG A 74 1.30 -2.43 2.53
N ARG A 75 0.16 -3.08 2.80
CA ARG A 75 -1.04 -3.02 1.95
C ARG A 75 -1.58 -1.59 1.89
N LEU A 76 -1.89 -1.01 3.03
CA LEU A 76 -2.44 0.34 3.14
C LEU A 76 -1.48 1.39 2.56
N TRP A 77 -0.17 1.24 2.80
CA TRP A 77 0.87 2.11 2.25
C TRP A 77 0.89 2.13 0.71
N ARG A 78 0.60 0.99 0.08
CA ARG A 78 0.50 0.88 -1.39
C ARG A 78 -0.82 1.47 -1.89
N GLU A 79 -1.93 1.18 -1.22
CA GLU A 79 -3.25 1.72 -1.56
C GLU A 79 -3.29 3.25 -1.47
N GLU A 80 -2.61 3.85 -0.50
CA GLU A 80 -2.47 5.31 -0.33
C GLU A 80 -1.43 5.95 -1.27
N GLY A 81 -0.70 5.17 -2.08
CA GLY A 81 0.30 5.70 -3.00
C GLY A 81 1.55 6.30 -2.32
N LEU A 82 1.78 6.03 -1.03
CA LEU A 82 2.88 6.61 -0.23
C LEU A 82 4.26 6.00 -0.55
N THR A 83 4.41 5.31 -1.67
CA THR A 83 5.67 4.65 -2.02
C THR A 83 6.72 5.72 -2.32
N VAL A 84 7.84 5.67 -1.59
CA VAL A 84 8.96 6.60 -1.79
C VAL A 84 9.47 6.45 -3.23
N LYS A 85 9.37 7.52 -4.01
CA LYS A 85 9.89 7.55 -5.38
C LYS A 85 11.41 7.45 -5.34
N ALA A 86 11.97 6.59 -6.18
CA ALA A 86 13.42 6.51 -6.33
C ALA A 86 13.94 7.85 -6.88
N LYS A 87 14.97 8.41 -6.24
CA LYS A 87 15.65 9.59 -6.77
C LYS A 87 16.35 9.18 -8.07
N VAL A 88 15.96 9.78 -9.18
CA VAL A 88 16.69 9.63 -10.45
C VAL A 88 18.11 10.16 -10.24
N ARG A 89 19.10 9.28 -10.37
CA ARG A 89 20.50 9.71 -10.35
C ARG A 89 20.77 10.46 -11.65
N LYS A 90 21.24 11.70 -11.56
CA LYS A 90 21.74 12.42 -12.74
C LYS A 90 22.94 11.63 -13.28
N LYS A 91 22.93 11.32 -14.58
CA LYS A 91 24.08 10.68 -15.25
C LYS A 91 25.24 11.66 -15.15
N ILE A 92 26.27 11.30 -14.39
CA ILE A 92 27.52 12.04 -14.39
C ILE A 92 28.16 11.77 -15.75
N ARG A 93 28.60 12.81 -16.46
CA ARG A 93 29.30 12.66 -17.73
C ARG A 93 30.67 12.04 -17.46
N THR A 94 30.77 10.73 -17.56
CA THR A 94 32.05 9.98 -17.48
C THR A 94 32.78 10.03 -18.82
N GLY A 95 32.92 11.23 -19.37
CA GLY A 95 33.79 11.48 -20.51
C GLY A 95 34.92 12.37 -20.02
N THR A 96 36.15 12.04 -20.37
CA THR A 96 37.22 13.03 -20.42
C THR A 96 36.73 14.15 -21.31
N SER A 97 36.38 15.33 -20.78
CA SER A 97 36.74 16.52 -21.52
C SER A 97 38.26 16.45 -21.54
N ILE A 98 38.84 15.88 -22.60
CA ILE A 98 40.23 16.18 -22.88
C ILE A 98 40.19 17.70 -23.04
N PRO A 99 40.76 18.51 -22.12
CA PRO A 99 40.90 19.92 -22.40
C PRO A 99 41.68 20.00 -23.71
N LEU A 100 41.25 20.86 -24.64
CA LEU A 100 41.97 21.10 -25.89
C LEU A 100 43.47 21.20 -25.56
N GLN A 101 44.26 20.26 -26.05
CA GLN A 101 45.71 20.34 -25.87
C GLN A 101 46.19 21.52 -26.71
N ALA A 102 47.03 22.36 -26.11
CA ALA A 102 47.63 23.46 -26.83
C ALA A 102 48.55 22.89 -27.92
N GLU A 103 48.13 22.97 -29.18
CA GLU A 103 48.93 22.49 -30.32
C GLU A 103 50.15 23.38 -30.63
N PHE A 104 50.18 24.62 -30.12
CA PHE A 104 51.23 25.61 -30.37
C PHE A 104 51.41 26.61 -29.20
N PRO A 105 52.58 27.26 -29.09
CA PRO A 105 52.84 28.26 -28.04
C PRO A 105 51.84 29.44 -28.13
N GLY A 106 51.18 29.78 -27.01
CA GLY A 106 50.25 30.93 -26.90
C GLY A 106 48.75 30.61 -27.08
N HIS A 107 48.34 29.35 -26.93
CA HIS A 107 46.96 28.89 -27.19
C HIS A 107 45.93 29.20 -26.06
N VAL A 108 46.31 29.81 -24.94
CA VAL A 108 45.37 30.29 -23.90
C VAL A 108 45.88 31.59 -23.29
#